data_AF-A0A1J5HHX6-F1
#
_entry.id   AF-A0A1J5HHX6-F1
#
_cell.length_a   1.000
_cell.length_b   1.000
_cell.length_c   1.000
_cell.angle_alpha   90.00
_cell.angle_beta   90.00
_cell.angle_gamma   90.00
#
_symmetry.space_group_name_H-M   'P 1'
#
loop_
_entity.id
_entity.type
_entity.pdbx_description
1 polymer ?
#
loop_
_entity_poly.entity_id
_entity_poly.type
_entity_poly.pdbx_seq_one_letter_code
_entity_poly.pdbx_strand_id
1 'polypeptide(L)'
;MTERNYPHDTTLLQWKAPEYVKYQKGPIWTTIAGSMTAALIAYGILSGSWSMAAAFLALSLAYYVQHKQEPREVIIEITELGIKAAGQLYAWSHMRAFWIIYEPPIVKTVHLRFAKKHKQDLILQLGDQSPVEVRKMLLSQLPEWEGKEEAPLDALVRALKL
;
A
#
# COMPACT_ATOMS: atom_id res chain seq x y z
N MET A 1 19.47 -15.95 -10.45
CA MET A 1 18.68 -15.66 -9.23
C MET A 1 17.82 -16.89 -8.98
N THR A 2 18.11 -17.59 -7.89
CA THR A 2 17.59 -18.93 -7.60
C THR A 2 16.12 -18.90 -7.20
N GLU A 3 15.26 -19.42 -8.08
CA GLU A 3 13.92 -19.90 -7.72
C GLU A 3 14.10 -21.05 -6.71
N ARG A 4 13.82 -20.77 -5.43
CA ARG A 4 13.68 -21.84 -4.43
C ARG A 4 12.33 -22.51 -4.66
N ASN A 5 12.33 -23.52 -5.52
CA ASN A 5 11.21 -24.43 -5.71
C ASN A 5 11.06 -25.27 -4.42
N TYR A 6 10.04 -24.99 -3.61
CA TYR A 6 9.65 -25.84 -2.49
C TYR A 6 8.70 -26.91 -3.05
N PRO A 7 9.10 -28.19 -3.10
CA PRO A 7 8.41 -29.24 -3.86
C PRO A 7 7.03 -29.67 -3.31
N HIS A 8 6.47 -28.99 -2.31
CA HIS A 8 5.18 -29.33 -1.70
C HIS A 8 4.29 -28.13 -1.37
N ASP A 9 4.56 -26.95 -1.93
CA ASP A 9 3.70 -25.79 -1.69
C ASP A 9 2.55 -25.80 -2.69
N THR A 10 1.45 -26.47 -2.34
CA THR A 10 0.23 -26.46 -3.15
C THR A 10 -0.33 -25.03 -3.15
N THR A 11 -0.10 -24.31 -4.24
CA THR A 11 -0.72 -23.00 -4.45
C THR A 11 -2.22 -23.18 -4.58
N LEU A 12 -2.97 -22.66 -3.61
CA LEU A 12 -4.42 -22.76 -3.57
C LEU A 12 -5.07 -21.69 -4.45
N LEU A 13 -4.49 -20.50 -4.49
CA LEU A 13 -4.97 -19.38 -5.31
C LEU A 13 -3.83 -18.46 -5.68
N GLN A 14 -3.84 -17.97 -6.91
CA GLN A 14 -2.85 -17.03 -7.41
C GLN A 14 -3.53 -15.94 -8.24
N TRP A 15 -3.19 -14.68 -7.95
CA TRP A 15 -3.65 -13.55 -8.75
C TRP A 15 -2.55 -12.49 -8.86
N LYS A 16 -2.70 -11.62 -9.86
CA LYS A 16 -1.84 -10.45 -10.03
C LYS A 16 -2.56 -9.24 -9.49
N ALA A 17 -1.89 -8.47 -8.63
CA ALA A 17 -2.40 -7.20 -8.17
C ALA A 17 -1.27 -6.20 -7.95
N PRO A 18 -1.55 -4.89 -7.98
CA PRO A 18 -0.52 -3.90 -7.70
C PRO A 18 -0.08 -3.98 -6.23
N GLU A 19 1.21 -3.80 -5.96
CA GLU A 19 1.80 -3.95 -4.62
C GLU A 19 1.17 -3.00 -3.59
N TYR A 20 0.83 -1.79 -4.03
CA TYR A 20 0.14 -0.77 -3.24
C TYR A 20 -0.80 0.04 -4.14
N VAL A 21 -1.99 0.41 -3.66
CA VAL A 21 -2.80 1.42 -4.36
C VAL A 21 -2.10 2.73 -4.08
N LYS A 22 -1.57 3.37 -5.13
CA LYS A 22 -1.13 4.75 -4.99
C LYS A 22 -2.37 5.60 -4.75
N TYR A 23 -2.60 5.99 -3.50
CA TYR A 23 -3.61 6.99 -3.18
C TYR A 23 -3.22 8.25 -3.97
N GLN A 24 -3.99 8.57 -5.02
CA GLN A 24 -3.82 9.84 -5.70
C GLN A 24 -4.24 10.91 -4.70
N LYS A 25 -3.26 11.49 -4.01
CA LYS A 25 -3.50 12.70 -3.21
C LYS A 25 -4.23 13.68 -4.12
N GLY A 26 -5.32 14.25 -3.61
CA GLY A 26 -6.20 15.08 -4.43
C GLY A 26 -5.43 16.21 -5.13
N PRO A 27 -5.88 16.69 -6.30
CA PRO A 27 -5.21 17.75 -7.06
C PRO A 27 -4.97 19.03 -6.22
N ILE A 28 -5.79 19.25 -5.19
CA ILE A 28 -5.65 20.32 -4.19
C ILE A 28 -4.33 20.18 -3.42
N TRP A 29 -3.98 18.99 -2.95
CA TRP A 29 -2.74 18.76 -2.19
C TRP A 29 -1.51 19.04 -3.06
N THR A 30 -1.51 18.56 -4.30
CA THR A 30 -0.43 18.82 -5.27
C THR A 30 -0.29 20.32 -5.56
N THR A 31 -1.42 21.03 -5.65
CA THR A 31 -1.44 22.49 -5.88
C THR A 31 -0.89 23.26 -4.67
N ILE A 32 -1.27 22.88 -3.45
CA ILE A 32 -0.77 23.51 -2.20
C ILE A 32 0.72 23.21 -2.00
N ALA A 33 1.13 21.95 -2.18
CA ALA A 33 2.53 21.55 -2.04
C ALA A 33 3.41 22.22 -3.10
N GLY A 34 2.92 22.30 -4.35
CA GLY A 34 3.59 23.00 -5.45
C GLY A 34 3.71 24.50 -5.20
N SER A 35 2.64 25.17 -4.76
CA SER A 35 2.67 26.61 -4.47
C SER A 35 3.59 26.95 -3.30
N MET A 36 3.57 26.14 -2.23
CA MET A 36 4.46 26.31 -1.08
C MET A 36 5.92 26.12 -1.47
N THR A 37 6.23 25.11 -2.27
CA THR A 37 7.59 24.87 -2.78
C THR A 37 8.06 26.02 -3.67
N ALA A 38 7.20 26.53 -4.56
CA ALA A 38 7.52 27.67 -5.41
C ALA A 38 7.78 28.95 -4.59
N ALA A 39 6.99 29.21 -3.54
CA ALA A 39 7.19 30.34 -2.64
C ALA A 39 8.53 30.27 -1.90
N LEU A 40 8.93 29.07 -1.44
CA LEU A 40 10.23 28.86 -0.78
C LEU A 40 11.41 29.08 -1.73
N ILE A 41 11.30 28.64 -2.98
CA ILE A 41 12.33 28.88 -4.01
C ILE A 41 12.43 30.39 -4.31
N ALA A 42 11.29 31.06 -4.52
CA ALA A 42 11.26 32.51 -4.77
C ALA A 42 11.87 33.31 -3.60
N TYR A 43 11.55 32.93 -2.36
CA TYR A 43 12.13 33.53 -1.16
C TYR A 43 13.65 33.29 -1.08
N GLY A 44 14.13 32.11 -1.44
CA GLY A 44 15.55 31.80 -1.51
C GLY A 44 16.31 32.68 -2.51
N ILE A 45 15.70 32.98 -3.66
CA ILE A 45 16.28 33.86 -4.68
C ILE A 45 16.29 35.32 -4.18
N LEU A 46 15.18 35.80 -3.62
CA LEU A 46 15.04 37.18 -3.11
C LEU A 46 15.97 37.48 -1.94
N SER A 47 16.22 36.49 -1.08
CA SER A 47 17.16 36.59 0.04
C SER A 47 18.64 36.47 -0.38
N GLY A 48 18.93 36.27 -1.68
CA GLY A 48 20.29 36.06 -2.19
C GLY A 48 20.91 34.71 -1.80
N SER A 49 20.12 33.81 -1.20
CA SER A 49 20.55 32.51 -0.71
C SER A 49 20.41 31.46 -1.82
N TRP A 50 21.34 31.48 -2.78
CA TRP A 50 21.36 30.55 -3.92
C TRP A 50 21.36 29.07 -3.49
N SER A 51 21.98 28.75 -2.35
CA SER A 51 22.02 27.40 -1.78
C SER A 51 20.65 26.91 -1.31
N MET A 52 19.82 27.80 -0.76
CA MET A 52 18.46 27.48 -0.31
C MET A 52 17.55 27.18 -1.50
N ALA A 53 17.60 28.01 -2.54
CA ALA A 53 16.86 27.78 -3.78
C ALA A 53 17.26 26.45 -4.44
N ALA A 54 18.56 26.16 -4.51
CA ALA A 54 19.07 24.91 -5.05
C ALA A 54 18.60 23.68 -4.24
N ALA A 55 18.59 23.76 -2.90
CA ALA A 55 18.12 22.68 -2.04
C ALA A 55 16.64 22.36 -2.25
N PHE A 56 15.77 23.38 -2.27
CA PHE A 56 14.33 23.17 -2.50
C PHE A 56 14.03 22.68 -3.91
N LEU A 57 14.78 23.14 -4.91
CA LEU A 57 14.67 22.64 -6.27
C LEU A 57 15.04 21.15 -6.34
N ALA A 58 16.15 20.74 -5.72
CA ALA A 58 16.59 19.36 -5.68
C ALA A 58 15.58 18.46 -4.92
N LEU A 59 15.05 18.92 -3.79
CA LEU A 59 14.01 18.21 -3.04
C LEU A 59 12.72 18.05 -3.85
N SER A 60 12.29 19.10 -4.55
CA SER A 60 11.11 19.05 -5.42
C SER A 60 11.28 18.03 -6.54
N LEU A 61 12.47 18.01 -7.18
CA LEU A 61 12.77 17.05 -8.24
C LEU A 61 12.83 15.61 -7.70
N ALA A 62 13.49 15.39 -6.56
CA ALA A 62 13.54 14.08 -5.91
C ALA A 62 12.14 13.57 -5.55
N TYR A 63 11.30 14.46 -5.00
CA TYR A 63 9.89 14.18 -4.72
C TYR A 63 9.14 13.79 -6.00
N TYR A 64 9.28 14.55 -7.08
CA TYR A 64 8.63 14.27 -8.36
C TYR A 64 9.04 12.92 -8.95
N VAL A 65 10.33 12.58 -8.90
CA VAL A 65 10.85 11.29 -9.37
C VAL A 65 10.31 10.14 -8.52
N GLN A 66 10.30 10.27 -7.19
CA GLN A 66 9.71 9.27 -6.31
C GLN A 66 8.21 9.09 -6.60
N HIS A 67 7.50 10.19 -6.82
CA HIS A 67 6.08 10.17 -7.14
C HIS A 67 5.78 9.61 -8.51
N LYS A 68 6.74 9.48 -9.44
CA LYS A 68 6.52 8.83 -10.74
C LYS A 68 6.61 7.31 -10.70
N GLN A 69 7.07 6.70 -9.60
CA GLN A 69 7.10 5.25 -9.51
C GLN A 69 5.68 4.70 -9.41
N GLU A 70 5.21 4.11 -10.50
CA GLU A 70 3.96 3.38 -10.54
C GLU A 70 4.10 2.08 -9.72
N PRO A 71 3.07 1.66 -8.98
CA PRO A 71 3.12 0.42 -8.23
C PRO A 71 3.40 -0.74 -9.18
N ARG A 72 4.46 -1.51 -8.91
CA ARG A 72 4.74 -2.71 -9.69
C ARG A 72 3.62 -3.73 -9.47
N GLU A 73 3.21 -4.41 -10.53
CA GLU A 73 2.35 -5.58 -10.41
C GLU A 73 3.14 -6.69 -9.70
N VAL A 74 2.58 -7.20 -8.60
CA VAL A 74 3.13 -8.33 -7.87
C VAL A 74 2.18 -9.51 -7.97
N ILE A 75 2.79 -10.69 -8.10
CA ILE A 75 2.08 -11.96 -8.03
C ILE A 75 1.85 -12.26 -6.56
N ILE A 76 0.59 -12.45 -6.19
CA ILE A 76 0.16 -12.84 -4.86
C ILE A 76 -0.32 -14.29 -4.93
N GLU A 77 0.22 -15.15 -4.08
CA GLU A 77 -0.11 -16.56 -4.02
C GLU A 77 -0.54 -16.91 -2.59
N ILE A 78 -1.73 -17.48 -2.43
CA ILE A 78 -2.15 -18.10 -1.18
C ILE A 78 -1.78 -19.58 -1.25
N THR A 79 -1.07 -20.03 -0.24
CA THR A 79 -0.54 -21.38 -0.10
C THR A 79 -0.99 -21.96 1.23
N GLU A 80 -0.85 -23.27 1.42
CA GLU A 80 -1.18 -23.92 2.69
C GLU A 80 -0.29 -23.42 3.85
N LEU A 81 0.94 -23.01 3.56
CA LEU A 81 1.90 -22.53 4.56
C LEU A 81 1.73 -21.04 4.91
N GLY A 82 1.18 -20.25 3.99
CA GLY A 82 1.09 -18.81 4.14
C GLY A 82 0.71 -18.08 2.86
N ILE A 83 1.02 -16.79 2.82
CA ILE A 83 0.85 -15.96 1.63
C ILE A 83 2.21 -15.60 1.07
N LYS A 84 2.43 -15.83 -0.21
CA LYS A 84 3.59 -15.30 -0.94
C LYS A 84 3.18 -14.01 -1.64
N ALA A 85 3.91 -12.95 -1.38
CA ALA A 85 3.79 -11.69 -2.11
C ALA A 85 5.19 -11.14 -2.38
N ALA A 86 5.44 -10.63 -3.58
CA ALA A 86 6.72 -10.04 -3.97
C ALA A 86 7.95 -10.96 -3.73
N GLY A 87 7.78 -12.28 -3.83
CA GLY A 87 8.84 -13.25 -3.56
C GLY A 87 9.16 -13.50 -2.08
N GLN A 88 8.38 -12.96 -1.14
CA GLN A 88 8.47 -13.25 0.28
C GLN A 88 7.29 -14.10 0.76
N LEU A 89 7.57 -15.13 1.56
CA LEU A 89 6.56 -15.98 2.21
C LEU A 89 6.22 -15.42 3.60
N TYR A 90 4.95 -15.07 3.79
CA TYR A 90 4.35 -14.70 5.06
C TYR A 90 3.59 -15.89 5.63
N ALA A 91 4.22 -16.62 6.54
CA ALA A 91 3.62 -17.80 7.17
C ALA A 91 2.38 -17.45 8.02
N TRP A 92 1.37 -18.33 8.02
CA TRP A 92 0.15 -18.15 8.81
C TRP A 92 0.41 -18.04 10.31
N SER A 93 1.44 -18.74 10.81
CA SER A 93 1.88 -18.67 12.22
C SER A 93 2.28 -17.27 12.69
N HIS A 94 2.62 -16.38 11.76
CA HIS A 94 2.95 -14.99 12.05
C HIS A 94 1.76 -14.04 11.94
N MET A 95 0.62 -14.52 11.48
CA MET A 95 -0.60 -13.76 11.30
C MET A 95 -1.58 -14.04 12.45
N ARG A 96 -2.40 -13.05 12.76
CA ARG A 96 -3.35 -13.10 13.87
C ARG A 96 -4.79 -13.04 13.40
N ALA A 97 -5.07 -12.18 12.44
CA ALA A 97 -6.40 -11.96 11.92
C ALA A 97 -6.32 -11.27 10.56
N PHE A 98 -7.41 -11.32 9.81
CA PHE A 98 -7.54 -10.58 8.56
C PHE A 98 -8.86 -9.80 8.53
N TRP A 99 -8.94 -8.76 7.70
CA TRP A 99 -10.21 -8.11 7.34
C TRP A 99 -10.17 -7.68 5.88
N ILE A 100 -11.34 -7.53 5.27
CA ILE A 100 -11.48 -7.13 3.88
C ILE A 100 -12.18 -5.78 3.83
N ILE A 101 -11.56 -4.82 3.15
CA ILE A 101 -12.19 -3.54 2.83
C ILE A 101 -12.70 -3.64 1.40
N TYR A 102 -14.01 -3.63 1.26
CA TYR A 102 -14.71 -3.75 -0.01
C TYR A 102 -15.65 -2.56 -0.22
N GLU A 103 -15.18 -1.58 -0.98
CA GLU A 103 -15.93 -0.40 -1.40
C GLU A 103 -15.79 -0.21 -2.90
N PRO A 104 -16.61 -0.93 -3.69
CA PRO A 104 -16.66 -0.72 -5.12
C PRO A 104 -17.09 0.72 -5.41
N PRO A 105 -16.45 1.44 -6.35
CA PRO A 105 -15.47 0.98 -7.36
C PRO A 105 -13.99 1.21 -6.99
N ILE A 106 -13.66 1.66 -5.78
CA ILE A 106 -12.36 2.29 -5.46
C ILE A 106 -11.46 1.39 -4.61
N VAL A 107 -12.00 0.58 -3.70
CA VAL A 107 -11.20 -0.20 -2.74
C VAL A 107 -11.61 -1.66 -2.74
N LYS A 108 -10.67 -2.53 -3.12
CA LYS A 108 -10.75 -3.98 -2.92
C LYS A 108 -9.43 -4.45 -2.32
N THR A 109 -9.31 -4.38 -1.00
CA THR A 109 -8.07 -4.75 -0.30
C THR A 109 -8.32 -5.72 0.84
N VAL A 110 -7.41 -6.67 1.00
CA VAL A 110 -7.33 -7.55 2.16
C VAL A 110 -6.20 -7.06 3.04
N HIS A 111 -6.49 -6.94 4.34
CA HIS A 111 -5.51 -6.56 5.34
C HIS A 111 -5.26 -7.75 6.26
N LEU A 112 -4.00 -8.03 6.53
CA LEU A 112 -3.55 -9.15 7.33
C LEU A 112 -2.71 -8.62 8.50
N ARG A 113 -3.20 -8.83 9.71
CA ARG A 113 -2.52 -8.37 10.91
C ARG A 113 -1.51 -9.41 11.38
N PHE A 114 -0.28 -8.96 11.60
CA PHE A 114 0.75 -9.79 12.23
C PHE A 114 0.48 -9.99 13.72
N ALA A 115 0.87 -11.14 14.25
CA ALA A 115 0.82 -11.45 15.68
C ALA A 115 1.70 -10.50 16.51
N LYS A 116 2.81 -10.01 15.93
CA LYS A 116 3.69 -9.01 16.56
C LYS A 116 3.11 -7.60 16.42
N LYS A 117 2.76 -6.97 17.55
CA LYS A 117 2.14 -5.62 17.60
C LYS A 117 2.94 -4.50 16.91
N HIS A 118 4.25 -4.65 16.74
CA HIS A 118 5.11 -3.63 16.11
C HIS A 118 5.24 -3.77 14.59
N LYS A 119 4.76 -4.86 13.99
CA LYS A 119 4.75 -5.01 12.54
C LYS A 119 3.52 -4.32 11.97
N GLN A 120 3.71 -3.54 10.91
CA GLN A 120 2.63 -2.99 10.11
C GLN A 120 1.83 -4.11 9.46
N ASP A 121 0.52 -3.93 9.34
CA ASP A 121 -0.38 -4.89 8.73
C ASP A 121 -0.01 -5.08 7.24
N LEU A 122 -0.07 -6.31 6.74
CA LEU A 122 0.18 -6.63 5.33
C LEU A 122 -1.09 -6.33 4.52
N ILE A 123 -0.99 -5.39 3.59
CA ILE A 123 -2.11 -4.97 2.73
C ILE A 123 -1.91 -5.61 1.35
N LEU A 124 -2.92 -6.35 0.88
CA LEU A 124 -2.93 -7.02 -0.41
C LEU A 124 -4.09 -6.50 -1.24
N GLN A 125 -3.83 -6.15 -2.49
CA GLN A 125 -4.88 -5.78 -3.42
C GLN A 125 -5.54 -7.03 -4.01
N LEU A 126 -6.86 -6.99 -4.14
CA LEU A 126 -7.64 -8.05 -4.81
C LEU A 126 -7.66 -7.87 -6.33
N GLY A 127 -7.55 -6.63 -6.82
CA GLY A 127 -7.66 -6.34 -8.26
C GLY A 127 -8.99 -6.84 -8.83
N ASP A 128 -8.89 -7.74 -9.82
CA ASP A 128 -10.04 -8.40 -10.46
C ASP A 128 -10.49 -9.68 -9.74
N GLN A 129 -9.76 -10.14 -8.72
CA GLN A 129 -10.12 -11.35 -7.99
C GLN A 129 -11.41 -11.16 -7.19
N SER A 130 -12.25 -12.20 -7.15
CA SER A 130 -13.47 -12.21 -6.35
C SER A 130 -13.14 -12.10 -4.86
N PRO A 131 -13.63 -11.05 -4.16
CA PRO A 131 -13.42 -10.89 -2.71
C PRO A 131 -14.00 -12.06 -1.91
N VAL A 132 -15.06 -12.68 -2.44
CA VAL A 132 -15.77 -13.78 -1.80
C VAL A 132 -14.91 -15.04 -1.75
N GLU A 133 -14.18 -15.34 -2.84
CA GLU A 133 -13.29 -16.49 -2.91
C GLU A 133 -12.11 -16.33 -1.95
N VAL A 134 -11.49 -15.15 -1.96
CA VAL A 134 -10.37 -14.84 -1.06
C VAL A 134 -10.82 -14.88 0.40
N ARG A 135 -12.00 -14.31 0.73
CA ARG A 135 -12.58 -14.41 2.08
C ARG A 135 -12.76 -15.86 2.50
N LYS A 136 -13.37 -16.69 1.67
CA LYS A 136 -13.63 -18.10 1.97
C LYS A 136 -12.33 -18.87 2.24
N MET A 137 -11.28 -18.60 1.47
CA MET A 137 -9.97 -19.21 1.72
C MET A 137 -9.33 -18.73 3.02
N LEU A 138 -9.33 -17.40 3.27
CA LEU A 138 -8.72 -16.83 4.47
C LEU A 138 -9.43 -17.25 5.75
N LEU A 139 -10.76 -17.38 5.71
CA LEU A 139 -11.55 -17.89 6.85
C LEU A 139 -11.15 -19.30 7.28
N SER A 140 -10.56 -20.11 6.39
CA SER A 140 -10.09 -21.45 6.76
C SER A 140 -8.75 -21.44 7.51
N GLN A 141 -7.98 -20.35 7.38
CA GLN A 141 -6.62 -20.24 7.92
C GLN A 141 -6.52 -19.26 9.10
N LEU A 142 -7.32 -18.19 9.08
CA LEU A 142 -7.27 -17.09 10.04
C LEU A 142 -8.69 -16.66 10.45
N PRO A 143 -8.87 -16.16 11.68
CA PRO A 143 -10.12 -15.52 12.06
C PRO A 143 -10.26 -14.16 11.35
N GLU A 144 -11.48 -13.86 10.90
CA GLU A 144 -11.83 -12.54 10.39
C GLU A 144 -12.06 -11.58 11.58
N TRP A 145 -11.45 -10.41 11.52
CA TRP A 145 -11.67 -9.34 12.50
C TRP A 145 -12.77 -8.40 11.97
N GLU A 146 -14.01 -8.74 12.29
CA GLU A 146 -15.16 -7.87 12.03
C GLU A 146 -15.10 -6.62 12.94
N GLY A 147 -15.24 -5.42 12.37
CA GLY A 147 -15.38 -4.18 13.15
C GLY A 147 -14.15 -3.26 13.22
N LYS A 148 -13.10 -3.48 12.43
CA LYS A 148 -12.18 -2.39 12.05
C LYS A 148 -12.83 -1.62 10.88
N GLU A 149 -13.90 -0.91 11.17
CA GLU A 149 -14.27 0.26 10.37
C GLU A 149 -13.03 1.14 10.29
N GLU A 150 -12.82 1.78 9.13
CA GLU A 150 -11.76 2.76 8.89
C GLU A 150 -11.39 3.47 10.19
N ALA A 151 -10.08 3.53 10.53
CA ALA A 151 -9.68 4.37 11.65
C ALA A 151 -10.39 5.72 11.46
N PRO A 152 -10.96 6.35 12.49
CA PRO A 152 -11.69 7.60 12.29
C PRO A 152 -10.83 8.69 11.61
N LEU A 153 -9.50 8.50 11.62
CA LEU A 153 -8.53 9.22 10.81
C LEU A 153 -8.59 8.94 9.30
N ASP A 154 -8.78 7.69 8.85
CA ASP A 154 -8.95 7.33 7.44
C ASP A 154 -10.29 7.85 6.88
N ALA A 155 -11.37 7.78 7.67
CA ALA A 155 -12.66 8.39 7.31
C ALA A 155 -12.54 9.92 7.18
N LEU A 156 -11.74 10.55 8.06
CA LEU A 156 -11.42 11.98 7.96
C LEU A 156 -10.54 12.28 6.74
N VAL A 157 -9.50 11.50 6.46
CA VAL A 157 -8.62 11.65 5.27
C VAL A 157 -9.46 11.53 3.99
N ARG A 158 -10.41 10.61 3.98
CA ARG A 158 -11.33 10.38 2.87
C ARG A 158 -12.37 11.48 2.69
N ALA A 159 -12.93 12.00 3.78
CA ALA A 159 -13.83 13.14 3.77
C ALA A 159 -13.10 14.43 3.36
N LEU A 160 -11.82 14.56 3.71
CA LEU A 160 -11.00 15.73 3.38
C LEU A 160 -10.33 15.68 2.00
N LYS A 161 -10.30 14.54 1.29
CA LYS A 161 -9.56 14.40 0.02
C LYS A 161 -8.16 15.05 0.10
N LEU A 162 -7.43 14.81 1.20
CA LEU A 162 -6.04 15.24 1.40
C LEU A 162 -5.06 14.09 1.18
#